data_AF-A0A4R8QDW6-F1
#
_entry.id   AF-A0A4R8QDW6-F1
#
_cell.length_a   1.000
_cell.length_b   1.000
_cell.length_c   1.000
_cell.angle_alpha   90.00
_cell.angle_beta   90.00
_cell.angle_gamma   90.00
#
_symmetry.space_group_name_H-M   'P 1'
#
loop_
_entity.id
_entity.type
_entity.pdbx_description
1 polymer ?
#
loop_
_entity_poly.entity_id
_entity_poly.type
_entity_poly.pdbx_seq_one_letter_code
_entity_poly.pdbx_strand_id
1 'polypeptide(L)'
;MSTVSAFSVLPNSRDLDARRKSNMLSLAVDAKLGRQLRPTPAHLNRAVYIPRHSDNTRHLPIYDVTERYHEAVKDEPIGSSKFKVNLVMMKRPSGEGWDAEARYLIDFTERDDGVGAMVERRTPHLNGETVEAFLPRNDAESLVVRSLSHSHSSPISLTTSYPVPDTKTTDRVIRHPWLTIAQGKSQSLPATLEWQVHPREHGAL
;
A
#
# COMPACT_ATOMS: atom_id res chain seq x y z
N MET A 1 24.36 -8.56 45.00
CA MET A 1 23.52 -8.85 43.81
C MET A 1 22.85 -7.54 43.42
N SER A 2 23.33 -6.91 42.36
CA SER A 2 22.97 -5.54 41.97
C SER A 2 21.72 -5.50 41.10
N THR A 3 20.75 -4.69 41.50
CA THR A 3 19.58 -4.29 40.71
C THR A 3 19.96 -3.12 39.80
N VAL A 4 19.80 -3.29 38.48
CA VAL A 4 19.94 -2.20 37.49
C VAL A 4 18.55 -1.63 37.23
N SER A 5 18.30 -0.41 37.71
CA SER A 5 17.11 0.38 37.35
C SER A 5 17.30 0.99 35.97
N ALA A 6 16.38 0.69 35.06
CA ALA A 6 16.27 1.38 33.77
C ALA A 6 15.66 2.77 33.99
N PHE A 7 16.46 3.82 33.83
CA PHE A 7 15.97 5.20 33.77
C PHE A 7 15.33 5.45 32.39
N SER A 8 14.01 5.67 32.38
CA SER A 8 13.34 6.28 31.24
C SER A 8 13.68 7.77 31.23
N VAL A 9 14.48 8.21 30.26
CA VAL A 9 14.78 9.62 30.03
C VAL A 9 13.52 10.28 29.46
N LEU A 10 12.80 11.03 30.27
CA LEU A 10 11.70 11.89 29.82
C LEU A 10 12.27 13.00 28.90
N PRO A 11 11.64 13.29 27.75
CA PRO A 11 12.12 14.34 26.86
C PRO A 11 12.03 15.73 27.53
N ASN A 12 13.08 16.54 27.33
CA ASN A 12 13.27 17.84 27.96
C ASN A 12 12.26 18.88 27.41
N SER A 13 11.72 19.79 28.23
CA SER A 13 10.60 20.67 27.83
C SER A 13 10.94 21.60 26.65
N ARG A 14 12.21 21.97 26.50
CA ARG A 14 12.72 22.78 25.39
C ARG A 14 12.60 22.06 24.03
N ASP A 15 12.77 20.75 24.01
CA ASP A 15 12.63 19.95 22.78
C ASP A 15 11.16 19.85 22.34
N LEU A 16 10.23 19.82 23.31
CA LEU A 16 8.80 19.83 23.02
C LEU A 16 8.36 21.16 22.40
N ASP A 17 8.84 22.29 22.92
CA ASP A 17 8.54 23.62 22.37
C ASP A 17 9.15 23.84 20.98
N ALA A 18 10.38 23.38 20.76
CA ALA A 18 11.02 23.45 19.45
C ALA A 18 10.26 22.64 18.39
N ARG A 19 9.86 21.40 18.73
CA ARG A 19 9.06 20.53 17.86
C ARG A 19 7.69 21.12 17.56
N ARG A 20 7.05 21.75 18.55
CA ARG A 20 5.75 22.38 18.37
C ARG A 20 5.83 23.57 17.41
N LYS A 21 6.86 24.41 17.55
CA LYS A 21 7.12 25.53 16.63
C LYS A 21 7.42 25.06 15.22
N SER A 22 8.23 24.02 15.03
CA SER A 22 8.52 23.48 13.70
C SER A 22 7.27 22.93 13.00
N ASN A 23 6.39 22.24 13.74
CA ASN A 23 5.15 21.71 13.19
C ASN A 23 4.17 22.81 12.77
N MET A 24 4.08 23.88 13.57
CA MET A 24 3.26 25.05 13.20
C MET A 24 3.78 25.72 11.93
N LEU A 25 5.09 25.82 11.77
CA LEU A 25 5.70 26.41 10.57
C LEU A 25 5.43 25.56 9.32
N SER A 26 5.53 24.22 9.40
CA SER A 26 5.26 23.37 8.24
C SER A 26 3.80 23.47 7.80
N LEU A 27 2.86 23.46 8.74
CA LEU A 27 1.43 23.62 8.44
C LEU A 27 1.12 24.99 7.83
N ALA A 28 1.77 26.05 8.33
CA ALA A 28 1.63 27.39 7.76
C ALA A 28 2.16 27.49 6.32
N VAL A 29 3.27 26.79 6.01
CA VAL A 29 3.80 26.70 4.64
C VAL A 29 2.82 25.95 3.73
N ASP A 30 2.32 24.80 4.16
CA ASP A 30 1.37 24.01 3.37
C ASP A 30 0.07 24.77 3.09
N ALA A 31 -0.44 25.51 4.08
CA ALA A 31 -1.60 26.39 3.91
C ALA A 31 -1.34 27.52 2.91
N LYS A 32 -0.15 28.15 2.94
CA LYS A 32 0.24 29.18 1.95
C LYS A 32 0.40 28.62 0.54
N LEU A 33 0.70 27.33 0.40
CA LEU A 33 0.73 26.62 -0.89
C LEU A 33 -0.67 26.20 -1.37
N GLY A 34 -1.74 26.60 -0.67
CA GLY A 34 -3.12 26.27 -1.02
C GLY A 34 -3.49 24.80 -0.77
N ARG A 35 -2.67 24.05 -0.02
CA ARG A 35 -2.91 22.63 0.21
C ARG A 35 -4.03 22.42 1.22
N GLN A 36 -4.99 21.58 0.86
CA GLN A 36 -6.08 21.17 1.75
C GLN A 36 -5.73 19.85 2.44
N LEU A 37 -4.89 19.95 3.47
CA LEU A 37 -4.46 18.78 4.22
C LEU A 37 -5.61 18.17 5.01
N ARG A 38 -5.71 16.84 4.97
CA ARG A 38 -6.65 16.07 5.79
C ARG A 38 -5.87 15.21 6.77
N PRO A 39 -6.41 14.98 7.98
CA PRO A 39 -5.80 14.05 8.91
C PRO A 39 -5.68 12.66 8.26
N THR A 40 -4.65 11.92 8.65
CA THR A 40 -4.51 10.51 8.28
C THR A 40 -5.76 9.75 8.70
N PRO A 41 -6.39 8.97 7.80
CA PRO A 41 -7.59 8.23 8.16
C PRO A 41 -7.33 7.29 9.33
N ALA A 42 -8.17 7.35 10.37
CA ALA A 42 -8.00 6.55 11.58
C ALA A 42 -8.07 5.02 11.34
N HIS A 43 -8.63 4.60 10.22
CA HIS A 43 -8.71 3.19 9.82
C HIS A 43 -7.49 2.70 9.03
N LEU A 44 -6.50 3.56 8.78
CA LEU A 44 -5.25 3.16 8.12
C LEU A 44 -4.41 2.33 9.09
N ASN A 45 -4.48 1.01 8.96
CA ASN A 45 -3.85 0.05 9.88
C ASN A 45 -2.67 -0.71 9.26
N ARG A 46 -2.37 -0.48 7.97
CA ARG A 46 -1.36 -1.23 7.24
C ARG A 46 -0.71 -0.39 6.16
N ALA A 47 0.61 -0.51 6.04
CA ALA A 47 1.38 0.05 4.94
C ALA A 47 2.24 -1.04 4.29
N VAL A 48 2.18 -1.10 2.96
CA VAL A 48 2.98 -2.03 2.16
C VAL A 48 3.88 -1.25 1.21
N TYR A 49 5.10 -1.76 1.00
CA TYR A 49 6.02 -1.24 0.01
C TYR A 49 6.03 -2.15 -1.22
N ILE A 50 5.71 -1.57 -2.37
CA ILE A 50 5.81 -2.21 -3.68
C ILE A 50 7.09 -1.70 -4.33
N PRO A 51 8.09 -2.57 -4.57
CA PRO A 51 9.31 -2.20 -5.27
C PRO A 51 9.03 -1.66 -6.67
N ARG A 52 10.00 -0.90 -7.19
CA ARG A 52 9.97 -0.47 -8.58
C ARG A 52 9.91 -1.70 -9.48
N HIS A 53 8.95 -1.71 -10.39
CA HIS A 53 8.72 -2.76 -11.36
C HIS A 53 8.46 -2.14 -12.74
N SER A 54 8.55 -3.00 -13.74
CA SER A 54 8.26 -2.72 -15.15
C SER A 54 7.55 -3.92 -15.76
N ASP A 55 7.09 -3.79 -17.00
CA ASP A 55 6.28 -4.80 -17.69
C ASP A 55 7.00 -6.17 -17.86
N ASN A 56 8.32 -6.20 -17.72
CA ASN A 56 9.15 -7.42 -17.76
C ASN A 56 9.38 -8.07 -16.37
N THR A 57 8.73 -7.55 -15.31
CA THR A 57 8.93 -8.05 -13.94
C THR A 57 8.26 -9.41 -13.80
N ARG A 58 9.07 -10.45 -13.57
CA ARG A 58 8.57 -11.82 -13.36
C ARG A 58 8.34 -12.17 -11.89
N HIS A 59 9.09 -11.55 -11.00
CA HIS A 59 9.04 -11.80 -9.57
C HIS A 59 8.97 -10.47 -8.84
N LEU A 60 7.91 -10.26 -8.05
CA LEU A 60 7.68 -9.03 -7.32
C LEU A 60 7.42 -9.33 -5.84
N PRO A 61 8.39 -9.06 -4.95
CA PRO A 61 8.17 -9.12 -3.52
C PRO A 61 7.46 -7.86 -3.03
N ILE A 62 6.40 -8.02 -2.24
CA ILE A 62 5.74 -6.94 -1.51
C ILE A 62 6.10 -7.04 -0.04
N TYR A 63 6.56 -5.93 0.52
CA TYR A 63 7.00 -5.85 1.91
C TYR A 63 5.96 -5.18 2.77
N ASP A 64 5.80 -5.65 4.00
CA ASP A 64 5.01 -4.94 5.00
C ASP A 64 5.92 -4.01 5.79
N VAL A 65 5.60 -2.73 5.73
CA VAL A 65 6.39 -1.64 6.31
C VAL A 65 5.56 -0.87 7.31
N THR A 66 4.48 -1.46 7.83
CA THR A 66 3.49 -0.81 8.70
C THR A 66 4.14 -0.14 9.90
N GLU A 67 4.98 -0.85 10.64
CA GLU A 67 5.68 -0.31 11.82
C GLU A 67 6.54 0.90 11.45
N ARG A 68 7.41 0.74 10.44
CA ARG A 68 8.30 1.82 9.94
C ARG A 68 7.53 3.02 9.42
N TYR A 69 6.41 2.77 8.75
CA TYR A 69 5.53 3.81 8.27
C TYR A 69 5.01 4.63 9.45
N HIS A 70 4.43 3.98 10.47
CA HIS A 70 3.93 4.67 11.65
C HIS A 70 5.03 5.39 12.43
N GLU A 71 6.23 4.82 12.54
CA GLU A 71 7.39 5.47 13.16
C GLU A 71 7.84 6.73 12.40
N ALA A 72 7.83 6.69 11.07
CA ALA A 72 8.28 7.77 10.21
C ALA A 72 7.25 8.91 10.08
N VAL A 73 5.99 8.59 9.76
CA VAL A 73 4.97 9.61 9.50
C VAL A 73 4.22 10.04 10.75
N LYS A 74 4.12 9.19 11.79
CA LYS A 74 3.38 9.47 13.03
C LYS A 74 1.99 10.04 12.74
N ASP A 75 1.67 11.21 13.28
CA ASP A 75 0.39 11.90 13.11
C ASP A 75 0.43 13.00 12.01
N GLU A 76 1.44 13.00 11.15
CA GLU A 76 1.54 14.01 10.08
C GLU A 76 0.38 13.85 9.07
N PRO A 77 -0.34 14.93 8.72
CA PRO A 77 -1.41 14.87 7.72
C PRO A 77 -0.88 14.35 6.38
N ILE A 78 -1.63 13.41 5.77
CA ILE A 78 -1.31 12.90 4.43
C ILE A 78 -1.22 14.08 3.46
N GLY A 79 -0.13 14.12 2.69
CA GLY A 79 0.12 15.16 1.69
C GLY A 79 0.85 16.40 2.24
N SER A 80 1.05 16.52 3.56
CA SER A 80 1.85 17.62 4.13
C SER A 80 3.31 17.52 3.70
N SER A 81 4.03 18.65 3.63
CA SER A 81 5.45 18.65 3.25
C SER A 81 6.28 17.73 4.14
N LYS A 82 5.99 17.74 5.45
CA LYS A 82 6.67 16.89 6.43
C LYS A 82 6.34 15.42 6.27
N PHE A 83 5.08 15.08 5.96
CA PHE A 83 4.68 13.73 5.58
C PHE A 83 5.48 13.24 4.36
N LYS A 84 5.57 14.05 3.28
CA LYS A 84 6.30 13.66 2.06
C LYS A 84 7.79 13.42 2.36
N VAL A 85 8.42 14.34 3.09
CA VAL A 85 9.84 14.23 3.49
C VAL A 85 10.07 12.98 4.33
N ASN A 86 9.28 12.75 5.38
CA ASN A 86 9.45 11.59 6.25
C ASN A 86 9.28 10.28 5.48
N LEU A 87 8.28 10.20 4.59
CA LEU A 87 8.03 9.03 3.76
C LEU A 87 9.19 8.75 2.81
N VAL A 88 9.74 9.77 2.15
CA VAL A 88 10.88 9.62 1.21
C VAL A 88 12.17 9.25 1.93
N MET A 89 12.35 9.70 3.18
CA MET A 89 13.51 9.40 4.00
C MET A 89 13.46 8.01 4.65
N MET A 90 12.33 7.29 4.56
CA MET A 90 12.25 5.91 5.03
C MET A 90 13.24 5.03 4.26
N LYS A 91 14.03 4.26 5.00
CA LYS A 91 14.93 3.26 4.40
C LYS A 91 14.08 2.22 3.65
N ARG A 92 14.40 2.02 2.37
CA ARG A 92 13.78 0.98 1.55
C ARG A 92 14.08 -0.40 2.15
N PRO A 93 13.09 -1.30 2.19
CA PRO A 93 13.32 -2.74 2.43
C PRO A 93 14.47 -3.26 1.56
N SER A 94 15.50 -3.84 2.16
CA SER A 94 16.57 -4.52 1.41
C SER A 94 16.22 -5.97 1.10
N GLY A 95 15.19 -6.53 1.75
CA GLY A 95 14.74 -7.92 1.55
C GLY A 95 15.65 -8.96 2.19
N GLU A 96 16.76 -8.54 2.79
CA GLU A 96 17.68 -9.37 3.57
C GLU A 96 17.21 -9.44 5.02
N GLY A 97 16.01 -9.99 5.25
CA GLY A 97 15.54 -10.62 6.50
C GLY A 97 15.57 -9.85 7.83
N TRP A 98 16.27 -8.73 7.96
CA TRP A 98 16.49 -7.99 9.21
C TRP A 98 15.76 -6.64 9.19
N ASP A 99 15.29 -6.22 8.01
CA ASP A 99 14.77 -4.88 7.81
C ASP A 99 13.32 -4.85 7.30
N ALA A 100 12.90 -5.78 6.46
CA ALA A 100 11.49 -6.02 6.18
C ALA A 100 11.30 -7.40 5.58
N GLU A 101 10.33 -8.14 6.10
CA GLU A 101 9.94 -9.44 5.56
C GLU A 101 9.05 -9.23 4.34
N ALA A 102 9.39 -9.89 3.22
CA ALA A 102 8.48 -9.97 2.09
C ALA A 102 7.21 -10.71 2.54
N ARG A 103 6.07 -10.02 2.57
CA ARG A 103 4.79 -10.59 3.00
C ARG A 103 4.03 -11.24 1.88
N TYR A 104 4.25 -10.79 0.66
CA TYR A 104 3.72 -11.43 -0.54
C TYR A 104 4.82 -11.58 -1.57
N LEU A 105 4.86 -12.73 -2.23
CA LEU A 105 5.64 -12.95 -3.44
C LEU A 105 4.66 -13.09 -4.57
N ILE A 106 4.91 -12.36 -5.66
CA ILE A 106 4.09 -12.42 -6.86
C ILE A 106 4.96 -12.90 -8.00
N ASP A 107 4.56 -14.03 -8.59
CA ASP A 107 5.19 -14.59 -9.77
C ASP A 107 4.28 -14.39 -10.98
N PHE A 108 4.77 -13.66 -11.97
CA PHE A 108 4.07 -13.39 -13.22
C PHE A 108 4.47 -14.38 -14.30
N THR A 109 3.47 -14.89 -15.02
CA THR A 109 3.64 -15.78 -16.17
C THR A 109 2.84 -15.21 -17.33
N GLU A 110 3.53 -14.89 -18.43
CA GLU A 110 2.87 -14.49 -19.67
C GLU A 110 2.06 -15.66 -20.24
N ARG A 111 0.86 -15.35 -20.73
CA ARG A 111 -0.04 -16.26 -21.43
C ARG A 111 -0.46 -15.60 -22.74
N ASP A 112 -0.95 -16.39 -23.70
CA ASP A 112 -1.36 -15.87 -25.01
C ASP A 112 -2.53 -14.86 -24.90
N ASP A 113 -3.41 -15.07 -23.91
CA ASP A 113 -4.64 -14.33 -23.64
C ASP A 113 -4.52 -13.28 -22.52
N GLY A 114 -3.38 -13.21 -21.82
CA GLY A 114 -3.21 -12.33 -20.67
C GLY A 114 -1.97 -12.60 -19.84
N VAL A 115 -2.06 -12.30 -18.55
CA VAL A 115 -0.99 -12.52 -17.58
C VAL A 115 -1.55 -13.34 -16.42
N GLY A 116 -0.94 -14.50 -16.16
CA GLY A 116 -1.14 -15.24 -14.93
C GLY A 116 -0.26 -14.64 -13.82
N ALA A 117 -0.80 -14.49 -12.62
CA ALA A 117 -0.06 -14.10 -11.45
C ALA A 117 -0.31 -15.11 -10.33
N MET A 118 0.75 -15.67 -9.76
CA MET A 118 0.67 -16.48 -8.55
C MET A 118 1.12 -15.62 -7.38
N VAL A 119 0.22 -15.44 -6.41
CA VAL A 119 0.47 -14.65 -5.20
C VAL A 119 0.59 -15.61 -4.03
N GLU A 120 1.77 -15.67 -3.44
CA GLU A 120 2.02 -16.43 -2.23
C GLU A 120 2.18 -15.48 -1.04
N ARG A 121 1.38 -15.68 0.00
CA ARG A 121 1.58 -15.01 1.28
C ARG A 121 2.69 -15.71 2.05
N ARG A 122 3.72 -14.98 2.47
CA ARG A 122 4.71 -15.53 3.41
C ARG A 122 4.23 -15.33 4.84
N THR A 123 4.35 -16.38 5.64
CA THR A 123 4.22 -16.27 7.09
C THR A 123 5.41 -16.95 7.77
N PRO A 124 5.96 -16.40 8.87
CA PRO A 124 7.24 -16.86 9.42
C PRO A 124 7.24 -18.32 9.93
N HIS A 125 6.10 -19.01 9.96
CA HIS A 125 5.96 -20.34 10.57
C HIS A 125 5.06 -21.32 9.80
N LEU A 126 4.43 -20.89 8.70
CA LEU A 126 3.45 -21.68 7.95
C LEU A 126 3.56 -21.38 6.44
N ASN A 127 3.22 -22.38 5.61
CA ASN A 127 2.90 -22.12 4.22
C ASN A 127 1.67 -21.22 4.20
N GLY A 128 1.83 -19.97 3.76
CA GLY A 128 0.71 -19.05 3.71
C GLY A 128 -0.22 -19.34 2.54
N GLU A 129 -1.29 -18.57 2.46
CA GLU A 129 -2.28 -18.71 1.41
C GLU A 129 -1.66 -18.41 0.05
N THR A 130 -1.92 -19.29 -0.91
CA THR A 130 -1.57 -19.10 -2.31
C THR A 130 -2.84 -18.81 -3.11
N VAL A 131 -2.74 -17.82 -3.97
CA VAL A 131 -3.83 -17.37 -4.83
C VAL A 131 -3.30 -17.29 -6.26
N GLU A 132 -4.07 -17.78 -7.20
CA GLU A 132 -3.84 -17.55 -8.62
C GLU A 132 -4.77 -16.44 -9.10
N ALA A 133 -4.22 -15.46 -9.79
CA ALA A 133 -4.97 -14.43 -10.48
C ALA A 133 -4.69 -14.52 -11.98
N PHE A 134 -5.71 -14.27 -12.78
CA PHE A 134 -5.58 -14.12 -14.23
C PHE A 134 -6.04 -12.72 -14.62
N LEU A 135 -5.12 -11.97 -15.22
CA LEU A 135 -5.32 -10.63 -15.74
C LEU A 135 -5.46 -10.72 -17.26
N PRO A 136 -6.69 -10.63 -17.81
CA PRO A 136 -6.87 -10.72 -19.25
C PRO A 136 -6.26 -9.53 -19.96
N ARG A 137 -5.81 -9.73 -21.21
CA ARG A 137 -5.30 -8.62 -22.05
C ARG A 137 -6.41 -7.67 -22.48
N ASN A 138 -7.64 -8.17 -22.56
CA ASN A 138 -8.82 -7.42 -22.97
C ASN A 138 -9.64 -7.00 -21.74
N ASP A 139 -9.92 -5.70 -21.61
CA ASP A 139 -10.73 -5.15 -20.51
C ASP A 139 -12.20 -5.60 -20.54
N ALA A 140 -12.66 -6.21 -21.65
CA ALA A 140 -13.99 -6.80 -21.75
C ALA A 140 -14.12 -8.09 -20.91
N GLU A 141 -12.99 -8.72 -20.57
CA GLU A 141 -12.96 -9.94 -19.79
C GLU A 141 -12.76 -9.60 -18.30
N SER A 142 -13.44 -10.36 -17.44
CA SER A 142 -13.31 -10.17 -15.99
C SER A 142 -11.97 -10.73 -15.51
N LEU A 143 -11.32 -10.00 -14.60
CA LEU A 143 -10.17 -10.51 -13.86
C LEU A 143 -10.67 -11.61 -12.92
N VAL A 144 -9.98 -12.74 -12.85
CA VAL A 144 -10.41 -13.89 -12.03
C VAL A 144 -9.34 -14.20 -11.00
N VAL A 145 -9.76 -14.42 -9.76
CA VAL A 145 -8.89 -14.77 -8.63
C VAL A 145 -9.38 -16.07 -7.99
N ARG A 146 -8.48 -17.02 -7.76
CA ARG A 146 -8.77 -18.34 -7.20
C ARG A 146 -7.81 -18.65 -6.06
N SER A 147 -8.33 -19.04 -4.89
CA SER A 147 -7.47 -19.57 -3.83
C SER A 147 -7.05 -20.99 -4.18
N LEU A 148 -5.76 -21.28 -4.06
CA LEU A 148 -5.20 -22.62 -4.25
C LEU A 148 -5.07 -23.38 -2.93
N SER A 149 -5.07 -22.67 -1.79
CA SER A 149 -4.95 -23.26 -0.45
C SER A 149 -6.25 -23.92 0.04
N HIS A 150 -7.38 -23.61 -0.58
CA HIS A 150 -8.68 -24.17 -0.24
C HIS A 150 -9.23 -24.91 -1.46
N SER A 151 -9.21 -26.25 -1.42
CA SER A 151 -9.65 -27.13 -2.52
C SER A 151 -11.09 -26.91 -3.01
N HIS A 152 -11.90 -26.16 -2.24
CA HIS A 152 -13.30 -25.85 -2.54
C HIS A 152 -13.59 -24.35 -2.69
N SER A 153 -12.58 -23.48 -2.84
CA SER A 153 -12.87 -22.06 -3.05
C SER A 153 -13.39 -21.80 -4.47
N SER A 154 -14.59 -21.25 -4.58
CA SER A 154 -15.09 -20.73 -5.85
C SER A 154 -14.21 -19.57 -6.33
N PRO A 155 -13.89 -19.49 -7.64
CA PRO A 155 -13.23 -18.32 -8.20
C PRO A 155 -14.03 -17.05 -7.93
N ILE A 156 -13.31 -15.97 -7.66
CA ILE A 156 -13.86 -14.63 -7.47
C ILE A 156 -13.62 -13.87 -8.78
N SER A 157 -14.70 -13.45 -9.43
CA SER A 157 -14.62 -12.56 -10.59
C SER A 157 -14.61 -11.10 -10.13
N LEU A 158 -13.70 -10.33 -10.71
CA LEU A 158 -13.58 -8.89 -10.51
C LEU A 158 -13.96 -8.18 -11.80
N THR A 159 -14.76 -7.13 -11.66
CA THR A 159 -15.11 -6.24 -12.77
C THR A 159 -14.29 -4.97 -12.69
N THR A 160 -13.67 -4.60 -13.80
CA THR A 160 -12.93 -3.33 -13.97
C THR A 160 -13.84 -2.25 -14.52
N SER A 161 -13.73 -1.04 -13.97
CA SER A 161 -14.32 0.17 -14.55
C SER A 161 -13.31 1.32 -14.52
N TYR A 162 -13.52 2.35 -15.34
CA TYR A 162 -12.57 3.47 -15.48
C TYR A 162 -13.28 4.82 -15.34
N PRO A 163 -13.81 5.15 -14.15
CA PRO A 163 -14.56 6.39 -13.95
C PRO A 163 -13.66 7.63 -13.85
N VAL A 164 -12.38 7.44 -13.54
CA VAL A 164 -11.39 8.51 -13.45
C VAL A 164 -10.78 8.74 -14.85
N PRO A 165 -10.73 10.00 -15.34
CA PRO A 165 -10.16 10.31 -16.64
C PRO A 165 -8.71 9.87 -16.78
N ASP A 166 -8.35 9.41 -17.98
CA ASP A 166 -7.00 8.98 -18.29
C ASP A 166 -5.96 10.09 -18.08
N THR A 167 -4.82 9.71 -17.50
CA THR A 167 -3.66 10.60 -17.42
C THR A 167 -2.81 10.41 -18.67
N LYS A 168 -2.73 11.46 -19.49
CA LYS A 168 -1.89 11.49 -20.69
C LYS A 168 -0.51 12.02 -20.34
N THR A 169 0.50 11.22 -20.59
CA THR A 169 1.91 11.64 -20.55
C THR A 169 2.46 11.62 -21.98
N THR A 170 3.65 12.19 -22.20
CA THR A 170 4.29 12.21 -23.53
C THR A 170 4.39 10.82 -24.15
N ASP A 171 4.65 9.80 -23.32
CA ASP A 171 5.01 8.46 -23.81
C ASP A 171 3.89 7.42 -23.59
N ARG A 172 2.86 7.73 -22.80
CA ARG A 172 1.81 6.76 -22.43
C ARG A 172 0.52 7.40 -21.95
N VAL A 173 -0.57 6.65 -22.13
CA VAL A 173 -1.87 6.90 -21.50
C VAL A 173 -2.00 5.96 -20.30
N ILE A 174 -2.24 6.53 -19.12
CA ILE A 174 -2.43 5.78 -17.87
C ILE A 174 -3.91 5.81 -17.53
N ARG A 175 -4.52 4.62 -17.47
CA ARG A 175 -5.90 4.42 -17.01
C ARG A 175 -5.92 4.11 -15.52
N HIS A 176 -7.00 4.47 -14.85
CA HIS A 176 -7.16 4.33 -13.40
C HIS A 176 -8.32 3.38 -13.08
N PRO A 177 -8.07 2.07 -12.99
CA PRO A 177 -9.14 1.10 -12.81
C PRO A 177 -9.75 1.20 -11.42
N TRP A 178 -11.06 1.08 -11.32
CA TRP A 178 -11.75 0.66 -10.11
C TRP A 178 -12.08 -0.82 -10.25
N LEU A 179 -11.91 -1.57 -9.16
CA LEU A 179 -12.14 -3.02 -9.14
C LEU A 179 -13.31 -3.35 -8.22
N THR A 180 -14.34 -3.96 -8.78
CA THR A 180 -15.50 -4.42 -8.03
C THR A 180 -15.40 -5.92 -7.81
N ILE A 181 -15.39 -6.33 -6.55
CA ILE A 181 -15.31 -7.71 -6.09
C ILE A 181 -16.71 -8.15 -5.68
N ALA A 182 -17.36 -8.97 -6.50
CA ALA A 182 -18.63 -9.57 -6.13
C ALA A 182 -18.35 -10.78 -5.22
N GLN A 183 -18.67 -10.68 -3.93
CA GLN A 183 -18.64 -11.84 -3.04
C GLN A 183 -19.99 -12.57 -3.16
N GLY A 184 -19.95 -13.88 -3.41
CA GLY A 184 -21.16 -14.71 -3.35
C GLY A 184 -21.87 -14.51 -2.00
N LYS A 185 -23.21 -14.65 -1.99
CA LYS A 185 -24.10 -14.38 -0.84
C LYS A 185 -23.61 -15.06 0.45
N SER A 186 -22.77 -14.38 1.22
CA SER A 186 -22.32 -14.79 2.56
C SER A 186 -22.77 -13.75 3.57
N GLN A 187 -23.33 -14.19 4.69
CA GLN A 187 -24.13 -13.36 5.61
C GLN A 187 -23.31 -12.39 6.48
N SER A 188 -21.97 -12.42 6.42
CA SER A 188 -21.11 -11.71 7.37
C SER A 188 -20.33 -10.51 6.79
N LEU A 189 -20.36 -10.29 5.47
CA LEU A 189 -19.64 -9.20 4.81
C LEU A 189 -20.55 -8.53 3.76
N PRO A 190 -20.32 -7.25 3.41
CA PRO A 190 -21.04 -6.62 2.32
C PRO A 190 -20.90 -7.46 1.04
N ALA A 191 -22.01 -7.65 0.33
CA ALA A 191 -22.08 -8.51 -0.87
C ALA A 191 -21.12 -8.09 -1.99
N THR A 192 -20.64 -6.84 -1.95
CA THR A 192 -19.72 -6.27 -2.93
C THR A 192 -18.67 -5.44 -2.20
N LEU A 193 -17.40 -5.69 -2.50
CA LEU A 193 -16.28 -4.82 -2.12
C LEU A 193 -15.80 -4.06 -3.35
N GLU A 194 -15.29 -2.85 -3.17
CA GLU A 194 -14.75 -2.05 -4.26
C GLU A 194 -13.40 -1.47 -3.88
N TRP A 195 -12.45 -1.58 -4.79
CA TRP A 195 -11.18 -0.87 -4.74
C TRP A 195 -11.25 0.31 -5.70
N GLN A 196 -11.20 1.53 -5.15
CA GLN A 196 -11.32 2.77 -5.90
C GLN A 196 -9.99 3.54 -5.87
N VAL A 197 -9.61 4.08 -7.03
CA VAL A 197 -8.48 5.00 -7.15
C VAL A 197 -9.01 6.42 -7.00
N HIS A 198 -8.47 7.16 -6.03
CA HIS A 198 -8.79 8.57 -5.76
C HIS A 198 -7.54 9.44 -5.95
N PRO A 199 -7.21 9.85 -7.19
CA PRO A 199 -6.09 10.76 -7.40
C PRO A 199 -6.49 12.14 -6.85
N ARG A 200 -5.91 12.52 -5.71
CA ARG A 200 -6.30 13.73 -4.97
C ARG A 200 -5.40 14.95 -5.23
N GLU A 201 -4.13 14.74 -5.58
CA GLU A 201 -3.19 15.82 -5.88
C GLU A 201 -2.48 15.57 -7.21
N HIS A 202 -2.36 16.60 -8.05
CA HIS A 202 -1.35 16.62 -9.10
C HIS A 202 -0.02 17.06 -8.49
N GLY A 203 0.85 16.11 -8.19
CA GLY A 203 2.18 16.38 -7.65
C GLY A 203 2.91 15.09 -7.34
N ALA A 204 4.22 15.18 -7.04
CA ALA A 204 5.02 14.03 -6.63
C ALA A 204 4.63 13.56 -5.22
N LEU A 205 3.50 12.85 -5.13
CA LEU A 205 3.23 11.68 -4.30
C LEU A 205 2.17 10.84 -5.01
#